data_AF-A0A7J2K1K5-F1
#
_entry.id   AF-A0A7J2K1K5-F1
#
_cell.length_a   1.000
_cell.length_b   1.000
_cell.length_c   1.000
_cell.angle_alpha   90.00
_cell.angle_beta   90.00
_cell.angle_gamma   90.00
#
_symmetry.space_group_name_H-M   'P 1'
#
loop_
_entity.id
_entity.type
_entity.pdbx_description
1 polymer ?
#
loop_
_entity_poly.entity_id
_entity_poly.type
_entity_poly.pdbx_seq_one_letter_code
_entity_poly.pdbx_strand_id
1 'polypeptide(L)'
;MRMAKAKLTPLQIYLLVEARRREGSGLTLTGLARDISAREELPLSTVKWNLARLRELGLITGGHRRAFGLTAAGRELADHFLEDRVAELGRARGQPEANAT
;
A
#
# COMPACT_ATOMS: atom_id res chain seq x y z
N MET A 1 -7.00 -17.85 -16.87
CA MET A 1 -6.71 -16.61 -16.13
C MET A 1 -7.17 -16.76 -14.69
N ARG A 2 -6.24 -16.98 -13.74
CA ARG A 2 -6.59 -17.14 -12.32
C ARG A 2 -6.54 -15.78 -11.61
N MET A 3 -7.29 -14.81 -12.11
CA MET A 3 -7.67 -13.62 -11.33
C MET A 3 -8.76 -14.05 -10.33
N ALA A 4 -8.44 -14.98 -9.45
CA ALA A 4 -9.25 -15.19 -8.27
C ALA A 4 -9.08 -13.93 -7.41
N LYS A 5 -10.19 -13.25 -7.13
CA LYS A 5 -10.34 -12.08 -6.25
C LYS A 5 -9.67 -12.31 -4.87
N ALA A 6 -8.35 -12.24 -4.78
CA ALA A 6 -7.69 -12.04 -3.51
C ALA A 6 -7.95 -10.57 -3.15
N LYS A 7 -9.00 -10.31 -2.36
CA LYS A 7 -9.15 -9.02 -1.70
C LYS A 7 -7.86 -8.81 -0.89
N LEU A 8 -7.08 -7.79 -1.24
CA LEU A 8 -5.95 -7.41 -0.42
C LEU A 8 -6.46 -7.13 0.99
N THR A 9 -5.75 -7.62 2.00
CA THR A 9 -6.07 -7.29 3.39
C THR A 9 -5.82 -5.80 3.63
N PRO A 10 -6.41 -5.17 4.67
CA PRO A 10 -6.16 -3.76 4.97
C PRO A 10 -4.67 -3.43 5.11
N LEU A 11 -3.88 -4.34 5.70
CA LEU A 11 -2.43 -4.18 5.79
C LEU A 11 -1.75 -4.28 4.43
N GLN A 12 -2.18 -5.17 3.54
CA GLN A 12 -1.62 -5.26 2.18
C GLN A 12 -1.95 -4.02 1.35
N ILE A 13 -3.16 -3.48 1.49
CA ILE A 13 -3.55 -2.20 0.87
C ILE A 13 -2.66 -1.08 1.38
N TYR A 14 -2.50 -0.99 2.71
CA TYR A 14 -1.62 0.00 3.35
C TYR A 14 -0.19 -0.08 2.81
N LEU A 15 0.40 -1.27 2.78
CA LEU A 15 1.76 -1.49 2.29
C LEU A 15 1.92 -1.18 0.80
N LEU A 16 0.91 -1.46 -0.02
CA LEU A 16 0.92 -1.10 -1.44
C LEU A 16 0.91 0.43 -1.62
N VAL A 17 0.10 1.15 -0.85
CA VAL A 17 0.06 2.61 -0.84
C VAL A 17 1.38 3.21 -0.34
N GLU A 18 1.96 2.68 0.73
CA GLU A 18 3.26 3.15 1.24
C GLU A 18 4.40 2.88 0.26
N ALA A 19 4.33 1.77 -0.49
CA ALA A 19 5.25 1.50 -1.59
C ALA A 19 5.11 2.55 -2.70
N ARG A 20 3.87 2.90 -3.09
CA ARG A 20 3.62 3.93 -4.11
C ARG A 20 4.19 5.29 -3.71
N ARG A 21 3.99 5.71 -2.47
CA ARG A 21 4.53 6.98 -1.92
C ARG A 21 6.05 7.05 -1.92
N ARG A 22 6.73 5.90 -1.91
CA ARG A 22 8.21 5.79 -1.86
C ARG A 22 8.82 5.30 -3.16
N GLU A 23 8.02 5.11 -4.20
CA GLU A 23 8.51 4.66 -5.49
C GLU A 23 9.55 5.67 -6.02
N GLY A 24 10.68 5.17 -6.52
CA GLY A 24 11.79 6.03 -6.95
C GLY A 24 12.78 6.46 -5.86
N SER A 25 12.54 6.12 -4.58
CA SER A 25 13.47 6.42 -3.46
C SER A 25 14.79 5.63 -3.50
N GLY A 26 14.93 4.66 -4.40
CA GLY A 26 16.09 3.76 -4.47
C GLY A 26 16.13 2.68 -3.39
N LEU A 27 15.13 2.62 -2.48
CA LEU A 27 15.06 1.59 -1.45
C LEU A 27 14.89 0.20 -2.07
N THR A 28 15.50 -0.81 -1.44
CA THR A 28 15.19 -2.22 -1.72
C THR A 28 13.89 -2.64 -1.00
N LEU A 29 13.30 -3.79 -1.36
CA LEU A 29 12.16 -4.34 -0.61
C LEU A 29 12.45 -4.55 0.88
N THR A 30 13.70 -4.91 1.24
CA THR A 30 14.09 -5.02 2.65
C THR A 30 14.24 -3.65 3.32
N GLY A 31 14.71 -2.65 2.58
CA GLY A 31 14.76 -1.26 3.04
C GLY A 31 13.35 -0.73 3.33
N LEU A 32 12.43 -0.89 2.38
CA LEU A 32 11.01 -0.54 2.55
C LEU A 32 10.39 -1.26 3.75
N ALA A 33 10.66 -2.56 3.91
CA ALA A 33 10.13 -3.32 5.03
C ALA A 33 10.61 -2.80 6.39
N ARG A 34 11.88 -2.42 6.50
CA ARG A 34 12.46 -1.85 7.72
C ARG A 34 11.91 -0.48 8.03
N ASP A 35 11.80 0.39 7.02
CA ASP A 35 11.23 1.73 7.16
C ASP A 35 9.79 1.66 7.69
N ILE A 36 8.94 0.84 7.07
CA ILE A 36 7.54 0.70 7.50
C ILE A 36 7.44 0.02 8.87
N SER A 37 8.23 -1.04 9.11
CA SER A 37 8.24 -1.74 10.40
C SER A 37 8.58 -0.79 11.56
N ALA A 38 9.56 0.10 11.37
CA ALA A 38 9.95 1.08 12.38
C ALA A 38 8.89 2.17 12.56
N ARG A 39 8.30 2.68 11.47
CA ARG A 39 7.31 3.76 11.52
C ARG A 39 5.97 3.36 12.11
N GLU A 40 5.53 2.13 11.84
CA GLU A 40 4.20 1.62 12.22
C GLU A 40 4.25 0.66 13.41
N GLU A 41 5.43 0.47 14.01
CA GLU A 41 5.67 -0.48 15.11
C GLU A 41 5.19 -1.92 14.79
N LEU A 42 5.24 -2.30 13.50
CA LEU A 42 4.86 -3.62 13.03
C LEU A 42 6.04 -4.59 13.08
N PRO A 43 5.82 -5.89 13.38
CA PRO A 43 6.89 -6.88 13.28
C PRO A 43 7.46 -6.94 11.86
N LEU A 44 8.80 -6.87 11.75
CA LEU A 44 9.49 -6.86 10.45
C LEU A 44 9.15 -8.10 9.59
N SER A 45 8.97 -9.26 10.22
CA SER A 45 8.55 -10.50 9.56
C SER A 45 7.17 -10.33 8.91
N THR A 46 6.21 -9.75 9.62
CA THR A 46 4.85 -9.47 9.11
C THR A 46 4.90 -8.58 7.88
N VAL A 47 5.68 -7.50 7.91
CA VAL A 47 5.83 -6.60 6.75
C VAL A 47 6.46 -7.33 5.57
N LYS A 48 7.54 -8.08 5.81
CA LYS A 48 8.22 -8.86 4.77
C LYS A 48 7.31 -9.90 4.11
N TRP A 49 6.52 -10.64 4.89
CA TRP A 49 5.57 -11.62 4.37
C TRP A 49 4.53 -10.97 3.46
N ASN A 50 3.99 -9.81 3.86
CA ASN A 50 3.01 -9.11 3.04
C ASN A 50 3.61 -8.51 1.77
N LEU A 51 4.82 -7.93 1.83
CA LEU A 51 5.52 -7.47 0.62
C LEU A 51 5.87 -8.62 -0.32
N ALA A 52 6.28 -9.78 0.22
CA ALA A 52 6.47 -10.97 -0.59
C ALA A 52 5.17 -11.38 -1.29
N ARG A 53 4.03 -11.35 -0.59
CA ARG A 53 2.73 -11.66 -1.16
C ARG A 53 2.30 -10.66 -2.23
N LEU A 54 2.49 -9.37 -2.03
CA LEU A 54 2.23 -8.34 -3.05
C LEU A 54 3.09 -8.54 -4.31
N ARG A 55 4.33 -9.01 -4.14
CA ARG A 55 5.22 -9.36 -5.26
C ARG A 55 4.73 -10.60 -6.00
N GLU A 56 4.31 -11.63 -5.28
CA GLU A 56 3.71 -12.84 -5.88
C GLU A 56 2.43 -12.52 -6.65
N LEU A 57 1.65 -11.54 -6.20
CA LEU A 57 0.47 -11.03 -6.90
C LEU A 57 0.82 -10.14 -8.10
N GLY A 58 2.10 -9.87 -8.36
CA GLY A 58 2.54 -9.04 -9.48
C GLY A 58 2.23 -7.55 -9.33
N LEU A 59 2.03 -7.07 -8.10
CA LEU A 59 1.74 -5.64 -7.82
C LEU A 59 3.03 -4.86 -7.58
N ILE A 60 4.05 -5.51 -7.02
CA ILE A 60 5.36 -4.90 -6.80
C ILE A 60 6.48 -5.77 -7.38
N THR A 61 7.62 -5.16 -7.63
CA THR A 61 8.84 -5.78 -8.14
C THR A 61 10.02 -5.46 -7.22
N GLY A 62 11.13 -6.18 -7.42
CA GLY A 62 12.37 -6.01 -6.65
C GLY A 62 12.86 -7.32 -6.03
N GLY A 63 13.99 -7.23 -5.33
CA GLY A 63 14.71 -8.38 -4.76
C GLY A 63 16.21 -8.22 -4.91
N HIS A 64 16.99 -9.19 -4.43
CA HIS A 64 18.45 -9.32 -4.59
C HIS A 64 19.22 -7.99 -4.81
N ARG A 65 19.23 -7.13 -3.77
CA ARG A 65 19.89 -5.81 -3.74
C ARG A 65 19.41 -4.76 -4.75
N ARG A 66 18.38 -5.05 -5.56
CA ARG A 66 17.73 -4.09 -6.47
C ARG A 66 16.69 -3.26 -5.75
N ALA A 67 16.53 -2.02 -6.20
CA ALA A 67 15.45 -1.16 -5.76
C ALA A 67 14.08 -1.81 -6.01
N PHE A 68 13.12 -1.53 -5.15
CA PHE A 68 11.73 -1.92 -5.39
C PHE A 68 11.09 -0.97 -6.40
N GLY A 69 10.03 -1.44 -7.05
CA GLY A 69 9.14 -0.61 -7.86
C GLY A 69 7.77 -1.23 -7.95
N LEU A 70 6.76 -0.47 -8.39
CA LEU A 70 5.43 -1.02 -8.65
C LEU A 70 5.33 -1.47 -10.11
N THR A 71 4.48 -2.46 -10.38
CA THR A 71 4.04 -2.75 -11.74
C THR A 71 3.01 -1.73 -12.19
N ALA A 72 2.61 -1.75 -13.46
CA ALA A 72 1.50 -0.91 -13.94
C ALA A 72 0.22 -1.16 -13.11
N ALA A 73 -0.14 -2.43 -12.93
CA ALA A 73 -1.30 -2.83 -12.12
C ALA A 73 -1.15 -2.43 -10.64
N GLY A 74 0.06 -2.52 -10.08
CA GLY A 74 0.34 -2.08 -8.72
C GLY A 74 0.11 -0.57 -8.54
N ARG A 75 0.59 0.24 -9.49
CA ARG A 75 0.39 1.70 -9.46
C ARG A 75 -1.08 2.07 -9.56
N GLU A 76 -1.78 1.54 -10.55
CA GLU A 76 -3.21 1.80 -10.75
C GLU A 76 -4.03 1.44 -9.51
N LEU A 77 -3.77 0.27 -8.92
CA LEU A 77 -4.47 -0.16 -7.71
C LEU A 77 -4.11 0.70 -6.48
N ALA A 78 -2.85 1.11 -6.32
CA ALA A 78 -2.43 1.99 -5.24
C ALA A 78 -3.06 3.38 -5.35
N ASP A 79 -3.11 3.92 -6.57
CA ASP A 79 -3.67 5.23 -6.87
C ASP A 79 -5.20 5.23 -6.62
N HIS A 80 -5.90 4.16 -7.00
CA HIS A 80 -7.33 3.97 -6.65
C HIS A 80 -7.58 4.03 -5.13
N PHE A 81 -6.76 3.36 -4.31
CA PHE A 81 -6.93 3.41 -2.84
C PHE A 81 -6.58 4.76 -2.22
N LEU A 82 -5.68 5.53 -2.84
CA LEU A 82 -5.38 6.90 -2.42
C LEU A 82 -6.57 7.81 -2.68
N GLU A 83 -7.18 7.71 -3.86
CA GLU A 83 -8.38 8.48 -4.24
C GLU A 83 -9.58 8.16 -3.35
N ASP A 84 -9.84 6.86 -3.08
CA ASP A 84 -10.93 6.42 -2.22
C ASP A 84 -10.83 7.00 -0.80
N ARG A 85 -9.63 7.00 -0.22
CA ARG A 85 -9.39 7.60 1.11
C ARG A 85 -9.60 9.11 1.11
N VAL A 86 -9.18 9.82 0.06
CA VAL A 86 -9.42 11.25 -0.07
C VAL A 86 -10.92 11.53 -0.18
N ALA A 87 -11.65 10.73 -0.95
CA ALA A 87 -13.10 10.84 -1.08
C ALA A 87 -13.82 10.55 0.26
N GLU A 88 -13.38 9.54 1.02
CA GLU A 88 -13.92 9.23 2.35
C GLU A 88 -13.71 10.40 3.34
N LEU A 89 -12.51 10.97 3.38
CA LEU A 89 -12.20 12.12 4.23
C LEU A 89 -12.97 13.38 3.81
N GLY A 90 -13.17 13.59 2.50
CA GLY A 90 -14.00 14.67 1.98
C GLY A 90 -15.47 14.55 2.41
N ARG A 91 -16.02 13.33 2.39
CA ARG A 91 -17.38 13.05 2.88
C ARG A 91 -17.49 13.25 4.40
N ALA A 92 -16.50 12.82 5.18
CA ALA A 92 -16.49 13.00 6.64
C ALA A 92 -16.42 14.49 7.04
N ARG A 93 -15.75 15.33 6.26
CA ARG A 93 -15.71 16.79 6.46
C ARG A 93 -16.94 17.53 5.91
N GLY A 94 -17.75 16.86 5.10
CA GLY A 94 -18.92 17.41 4.42
C GLY A 94 -20.26 17.18 5.12
N GLN A 95 -20.29 16.73 6.38
CA GLN A 95 -21.51 16.76 7.19
C GLN A 95 -21.66 18.15 7.83
N PRO A 96 -22.57 19.02 7.36
CA PRO A 96 -22.98 20.16 8.16
C PRO A 96 -23.75 19.61 9.36
N GLU A 97 -23.43 20.13 10.54
CA GLU A 97 -24.27 19.98 11.72
C GLU A 97 -25.68 20.45 11.34
N ALA A 98 -26.59 19.49 11.13
CA ALA A 98 -27.99 19.78 10.96
C ALA A 98 -28.50 20.28 12.31
N ASN A 99 -28.61 21.62 12.38
CA ASN A 99 -29.21 22.46 13.39
C ASN A 99 -30.07 21.75 14.43
N ALA A 100 -29.66 21.95 15.68
CA ALA A 100 -30.59 22.28 16.74
C ALA A 100 -31.50 23.43 16.28
N THR A 101 -32.80 23.16 16.14
CA THR A 101 -33.87 24.16 16.30
C THR A 101 -35.12 23.43 16.75
#